data_AF-A0A947XB68-F1
#
_entry.id   AF-A0A947XB68-F1
#
_cell.length_a   1.000
_cell.length_b   1.000
_cell.length_c   1.000
_cell.angle_alpha   90.00
_cell.angle_beta   90.00
_cell.angle_gamma   90.00
#
_symmetry.space_group_name_H-M   'P 1'
#
loop_
_entity.id
_entity.type
_entity.pdbx_description
1 polymer ?
#
loop_
_entity_poly.entity_id
_entity_poly.type
_entity_poly.pdbx_seq_one_letter_code
_entity_poly.pdbx_strand_id
1 'polypeptide(L)'
;MNNGLYEAGVILRRNTDRVSKIMEYWWLEYSQGAKRDQLSLPYVLWKLGVSISSMGKSTPMFIHRYLRFVNHPQRRRSLFFISKYIINRSVVAIVPYNRLFSIKQLVDK
;
A
#
# COMPACT_ATOMS: atom_id res chain seq x y z
N MET A 1 -20.47 -9.68 -9.13
CA MET A 1 -19.08 -9.42 -9.55
C MET A 1 -18.15 -10.04 -8.55
N ASN A 2 -17.48 -11.11 -8.97
CA ASN A 2 -16.72 -12.06 -8.16
C ASN A 2 -15.23 -11.74 -8.33
N ASN A 3 -14.82 -10.57 -7.85
CA ASN A 3 -13.45 -10.11 -8.00
C ASN A 3 -12.74 -10.51 -6.70
N GLY A 4 -12.06 -11.67 -6.69
CA GLY A 4 -11.41 -12.25 -5.50
C GLY A 4 -10.28 -11.41 -4.87
N LEU A 5 -10.18 -10.13 -5.24
CA LEU A 5 -9.22 -9.17 -4.73
C LEU A 5 -9.96 -8.06 -4.00
N TYR A 6 -9.48 -7.74 -2.81
CA TYR A 6 -10.02 -6.69 -1.96
C TYR A 6 -9.04 -5.53 -1.88
N GLU A 7 -9.56 -4.31 -1.97
CA GLU A 7 -8.79 -3.11 -1.67
C GLU A 7 -8.70 -2.96 -0.14
N ALA A 8 -7.50 -3.18 0.42
CA ALA A 8 -7.25 -3.15 1.85
C ALA A 8 -7.11 -1.73 2.42
N GLY A 9 -7.68 -0.72 1.75
CA GLY A 9 -7.54 0.69 2.13
C GLY A 9 -8.20 1.03 3.47
N VAL A 10 -9.33 0.39 3.79
CA VAL A 10 -9.97 0.45 5.11
C VAL A 10 -10.48 -0.92 5.48
N ILE A 11 -10.10 -1.41 6.66
CA ILE A 11 -10.50 -2.72 7.19
C ILE A 11 -11.21 -2.48 8.52
N LEU A 12 -12.47 -2.91 8.60
CA LEU A 12 -13.17 -3.01 9.88
C LEU A 12 -12.95 -4.40 10.45
N ARG A 13 -12.44 -4.47 11.68
CA ARG A 13 -12.12 -5.74 12.33
C ARG A 13 -12.46 -5.68 13.82
N ARG A 14 -12.94 -6.80 14.37
CA ARG A 14 -13.11 -6.93 15.83
C ARG A 14 -11.73 -7.05 16.48
N ASN A 15 -11.52 -6.38 17.60
CA ASN A 15 -10.28 -6.51 18.37
C ASN A 15 -10.31 -7.80 19.20
N THR A 16 -9.81 -8.89 18.62
CA THR A 16 -9.65 -10.19 19.30
C THR A 16 -8.25 -10.73 19.03
N ASP A 17 -7.73 -11.58 19.92
CA ASP A 17 -6.41 -12.19 19.77
C ASP A 17 -6.27 -12.96 18.46
N ARG A 18 -7.33 -13.67 18.05
CA ARG A 18 -7.37 -14.37 16.76
C ARG A 18 -7.13 -13.42 15.60
N VAL A 19 -7.78 -12.26 15.61
CA VAL A 19 -7.63 -11.26 14.55
C VAL A 19 -6.26 -10.59 14.61
N SER A 20 -5.72 -10.32 15.80
CA SER A 20 -4.36 -9.80 15.96
C SER A 20 -3.33 -10.73 15.31
N LYS A 21 -3.40 -12.03 15.59
CA LYS A 21 -2.52 -13.03 14.97
C LYS A 21 -2.64 -13.07 13.45
N ILE A 22 -3.86 -12.95 12.90
CA ILE A 22 -4.06 -12.87 11.44
C ILE A 22 -3.35 -11.63 10.86
N MET A 23 -3.38 -10.48 11.55
CA MET A 23 -2.69 -9.27 11.11
C MET A 23 -1.15 -9.43 11.18
N GLU A 24 -0.63 -10.14 12.17
CA GLU A 24 0.81 -10.48 12.24
C GLU A 24 1.24 -11.38 11.08
N TYR A 25 0.45 -12.42 10.76
CA TYR A 25 0.71 -13.26 9.58
C TYR A 25 0.65 -12.46 8.28
N TRP A 26 -0.30 -11.53 8.17
CA TRP A 26 -0.37 -10.63 7.01
C TRP A 26 0.86 -9.74 6.91
N TRP A 27 1.33 -9.16 8.01
CA TRP A 27 2.55 -8.36 8.02
C TRP A 27 3.79 -9.16 7.61
N LEU A 28 3.90 -10.40 8.09
CA LEU A 28 4.98 -11.31 7.72
C LEU A 28 4.96 -11.60 6.20
N GLU A 29 3.78 -11.95 5.67
CA GLU A 29 3.60 -12.22 4.23
C GLU A 29 3.90 -10.99 3.38
N TYR A 30 3.45 -9.81 3.80
CA TYR A 30 3.73 -8.55 3.11
C TYR A 30 5.23 -8.23 3.09
N SER A 31 5.92 -8.51 4.21
CA SER A 31 7.33 -8.18 4.39
C SER A 31 8.25 -9.13 3.62
N GLN A 32 7.90 -10.42 3.56
CA GLN A 32 8.72 -11.46 2.94
C GLN A 32 8.29 -11.80 1.51
N GLY A 33 7.02 -11.58 1.17
CA GLY A 33 6.41 -11.96 -0.10
C GLY A 33 5.99 -10.76 -0.94
N ALA A 34 4.75 -10.81 -1.44
CA ALA A 34 4.22 -9.77 -2.31
C ALA A 34 3.96 -8.47 -1.53
N LYS A 35 4.70 -7.41 -1.87
CA LYS A 35 4.57 -6.05 -1.28
C LYS A 35 3.27 -5.32 -1.65
N ARG A 36 2.24 -6.05 -2.08
CA ARG A 36 0.90 -5.53 -2.36
C ARG A 36 -0.08 -6.14 -1.38
N ASP A 37 -0.68 -5.28 -0.57
CA ASP A 37 -1.79 -5.56 0.33
C ASP A 37 -2.98 -6.24 -0.37
N GLN A 38 -3.31 -5.79 -1.59
CA GLN A 38 -4.35 -6.39 -2.44
C GLN A 38 -4.09 -7.88 -2.78
N LEU A 39 -2.85 -8.39 -2.62
CA LEU A 39 -2.48 -9.78 -2.89
C LEU A 39 -2.16 -10.55 -1.60
N SER A 40 -1.34 -9.96 -0.73
CA SER A 40 -0.88 -10.59 0.53
C SER A 40 -2.03 -10.85 1.50
N LEU A 41 -2.99 -9.92 1.63
CA LEU A 41 -4.10 -10.08 2.56
C LEU A 41 -5.07 -11.20 2.13
N PRO A 42 -5.58 -11.23 0.87
CA PRO A 42 -6.43 -12.34 0.42
C PRO A 42 -5.76 -13.71 0.55
N TYR A 43 -4.46 -13.81 0.27
CA TYR A 43 -3.71 -15.06 0.42
C TYR A 43 -3.69 -15.56 1.88
N VAL A 44 -3.36 -14.68 2.84
CA VAL A 44 -3.34 -15.06 4.27
C VAL A 44 -4.73 -15.44 4.77
N LEU A 45 -5.76 -14.71 4.35
CA LEU A 45 -7.15 -15.03 4.71
C LEU A 45 -7.58 -16.40 4.16
N TRP A 46 -7.26 -16.72 2.91
CA TRP A 46 -7.50 -18.04 2.33
C TRP A 46 -6.73 -19.13 3.08
N LYS A 47 -5.43 -18.92 3.33
CA LYS A 47 -4.56 -19.87 4.04
C LYS A 47 -5.03 -20.17 5.46
N LEU A 48 -5.60 -19.18 6.14
CA LEU A 48 -6.12 -19.31 7.50
C LEU A 48 -7.62 -19.64 7.56
N GLY A 49 -8.28 -19.84 6.41
CA GLY A 49 -9.71 -20.15 6.34
C GLY A 49 -10.61 -19.06 6.92
N VAL A 50 -10.23 -17.80 6.79
CA VAL A 50 -10.95 -16.64 7.33
C VAL A 50 -11.84 -16.05 6.25
N SER A 51 -13.15 -15.98 6.52
CA SER A 51 -14.09 -15.30 5.65
C SER A 51 -14.02 -13.78 5.85
N ILE A 52 -14.11 -13.03 4.76
CA ILE A 52 -14.17 -11.57 4.78
C ILE A 52 -15.43 -11.12 4.03
N SER A 53 -16.03 -10.03 4.49
CA SER A 53 -17.18 -9.42 3.85
C SER A 53 -16.80 -8.04 3.33
N SER A 54 -17.24 -7.72 2.11
CA SER A 54 -17.11 -6.38 1.57
C SER A 54 -18.16 -5.46 2.18
N MET A 55 -17.78 -4.24 2.54
CA MET A 55 -18.71 -3.21 3.00
C MET A 55 -19.61 -2.65 1.87
N GLY A 56 -19.52 -3.19 0.66
CA GLY A 56 -20.32 -2.81 -0.49
C GLY A 56 -19.97 -1.43 -1.04
N LYS A 57 -20.96 -0.73 -1.63
CA LYS A 57 -20.78 0.61 -2.23
C LYS A 57 -20.46 1.72 -1.20
N SER A 58 -20.45 1.40 0.09
CA SER A 58 -20.01 2.31 1.15
C SER A 58 -18.48 2.47 1.22
N THR A 59 -17.77 2.09 0.16
CA THR A 59 -16.34 2.38 0.11
C THR A 59 -16.15 3.89 0.16
N PRO A 60 -15.14 4.35 0.92
CA PRO A 60 -14.82 5.77 1.06
C PRO A 60 -14.64 6.49 -0.28
N MET A 61 -14.34 5.77 -1.37
CA MET A 61 -14.15 6.31 -2.71
C MET A 61 -15.46 6.69 -3.43
N PHE A 62 -16.60 6.06 -3.12
CA PHE A 62 -17.86 6.32 -3.84
C PHE A 62 -18.95 6.92 -2.95
N ILE A 63 -19.02 6.52 -1.68
CA ILE A 63 -20.07 6.98 -0.77
C ILE A 63 -19.48 7.22 0.63
N HIS A 64 -19.40 8.50 1.04
CA HIS A 64 -18.87 8.92 2.34
C HIS A 64 -19.89 8.76 3.49
N ARG A 65 -20.57 7.60 3.59
CA ARG A 65 -21.62 7.42 4.61
C ARG A 65 -21.08 7.34 6.03
N TYR A 66 -19.98 6.60 6.21
CA TYR A 66 -19.38 6.35 7.53
C TYR A 66 -17.97 6.95 7.66
N LEU A 67 -17.33 7.30 6.55
CA LEU A 67 -15.93 7.74 6.52
C LEU A 67 -15.83 9.02 5.71
N ARG A 68 -15.35 10.09 6.36
CA ARG A 68 -15.06 11.37 5.71
C ARG A 68 -13.59 11.37 5.30
N PHE A 69 -13.32 11.47 4.00
CA PHE A 69 -11.98 11.80 3.55
C PHE A 69 -11.70 13.27 3.80
N VAL A 70 -10.59 13.54 4.45
CA VAL A 70 -10.08 14.90 4.64
C VAL A 70 -8.76 14.98 3.90
N ASN A 71 -8.62 16.01 3.06
CA ASN A 71 -7.35 16.26 2.40
C ASN A 71 -6.28 16.48 3.46
N HIS A 72 -5.21 15.69 3.40
CA HIS A 72 -4.03 15.98 4.20
C HIS A 72 -3.55 17.39 3.85
N PRO A 73 -3.30 18.29 4.84
CA PRO A 73 -2.94 19.67 4.56
C PRO A 73 -1.73 19.68 3.63
N GLN A 74 -1.95 20.26 2.45
CA GLN A 74 -0.92 20.35 1.43
C GLN A 74 0.13 21.35 1.91
N ARG A 75 1.19 20.86 2.56
CA ARG A 75 2.35 21.67 2.87
C ARG A 75 2.95 22.13 1.54
N ARG A 76 3.09 23.45 1.35
CA ARG A 76 3.77 24.00 0.17
C ARG A 76 5.11 23.28 0.04
N ARG A 77 5.31 22.57 -1.08
CA ARG A 77 6.60 21.94 -1.36
C ARG A 77 7.62 23.06 -1.43
N SER A 78 8.65 23.00 -0.58
CA SER A 78 9.73 23.98 -0.67
C SER A 78 10.33 23.92 -2.07
N LEU A 79 10.87 25.05 -2.54
CA LEU A 79 11.52 25.13 -3.85
C LEU A 79 12.59 24.04 -4.02
N PHE A 80 13.22 23.64 -2.92
CA PHE A 80 14.14 22.50 -2.85
C PHE A 80 13.52 21.16 -3.29
N PHE A 81 12.30 20.83 -2.88
CA PHE A 81 11.65 19.58 -3.31
C PHE A 81 11.24 19.63 -4.78
N ILE A 82 10.86 20.81 -5.28
CA ILE A 82 10.51 21.01 -6.70
C ILE A 82 11.75 20.86 -7.56
N SER A 83 12.85 21.56 -7.22
CA SER A 83 14.11 21.44 -7.95
C SER A 83 14.66 20.02 -7.89
N LYS A 84 14.64 19.37 -6.72
CA LYS A 84 15.03 17.96 -6.55
C LYS A 84 14.20 17.02 -7.43
N TYR A 85 12.88 17.23 -7.53
CA TYR A 85 12.02 16.43 -8.39
C TYR A 85 12.37 16.59 -9.87
N ILE A 86 12.59 17.82 -10.33
CA ILE A 86 12.97 18.09 -11.73
C ILE A 86 14.31 17.43 -12.05
N ILE A 87 15.32 17.62 -11.21
CA ILE A 87 16.65 17.01 -11.37
C ILE A 87 16.52 15.48 -11.44
N ASN A 88 15.84 14.86 -10.47
CA ASN A 88 15.65 13.42 -10.44
C ASN A 88 14.93 12.89 -11.70
N ARG A 89 13.93 13.62 -12.20
CA ARG A 89 13.19 13.24 -13.41
C ARG A 89 14.04 13.37 -14.68
N SER A 90 14.85 14.41 -14.78
CA SER A 90 15.80 14.58 -15.90
C SER A 90 16.89 13.50 -15.88
N VAL A 91 17.43 13.16 -14.70
CA VAL A 91 18.43 12.09 -14.55
C VAL A 91 17.87 10.74 -14.98
N VAL A 92 16.63 10.41 -14.61
CA VAL A 92 15.97 9.16 -15.05
C VAL A 92 15.75 9.12 -16.57
N ALA A 93 15.53 10.26 -17.21
CA ALA A 93 15.35 10.33 -18.66
C ALA A 93 16.66 10.16 -19.44
N ILE A 94 17.79 10.59 -18.87
CA ILE A 94 19.11 10.59 -19.53
C ILE A 94 19.88 9.30 -19.21
N VAL A 95 19.79 8.81 -17.97
CA VAL A 95 20.56 7.67 -17.51
C VAL A 95 19.74 6.39 -17.67
N PRO A 96 20.24 5.38 -18.40
CA PRO A 96 19.52 4.11 -18.55
C PRO A 96 19.33 3.45 -17.18
N TYR A 97 18.15 2.86 -16.98
CA TYR A 97 17.70 2.29 -15.70
C TYR A 97 18.74 1.36 -15.04
N ASN A 98 19.46 0.58 -15.85
CA ASN A 98 20.48 -0.35 -15.40
C ASN A 98 21.64 0.34 -14.65
N ARG A 99 22.05 1.54 -15.09
CA ARG A 99 23.11 2.32 -14.41
C ARG A 99 22.62 2.96 -13.11
N LEU A 100 21.37 3.42 -13.07
CA LEU A 100 20.79 4.02 -11.85
C LEU A 100 20.67 3.00 -10.71
N PHE A 101 20.28 1.77 -11.02
CA PHE A 101 20.11 0.73 -10.01
C PHE A 101 21.45 0.21 -9.47
N SER A 102 22.48 0.17 -10.31
CA SER A 102 23.85 -0.22 -9.91
C SER A 102 24.48 0.76 -8.90
N ILE A 103 24.22 2.07 -9.04
CA ILE A 103 24.71 3.08 -8.08
C ILE A 103 24.09 2.87 -6.70
N LYS A 104 22.81 2.48 -6.63
CA LYS A 104 22.11 2.25 -5.37
C LYS A 104 22.74 1.09 -4.57
N GLN A 105 23.19 0.04 -5.26
CA GLN A 105 23.86 -1.12 -4.65
C GLN A 105 25.26 -0.81 -4.09
N LEU A 106 25.89 0.29 -4.52
CA LEU A 106 27.21 0.71 -4.04
C LEU A 106 27.14 1.60 -2.79
N VAL A 107 26.01 2.27 -2.56
CA VAL A 107 25.78 3.15 -1.40
C VAL A 107 25.29 2.35 -0.18
N ASP A 108 24.63 1.21 -0.41
CA ASP A 108 24.11 0.32 0.64
C ASP A 108 25.13 -0.75 1.10
N LYS A 109 26.42 -0.63 0.72
CA LYS A 109 27.55 -1.46 1.20
C LYS A 109 28.43 -0.66 2.16
#